data_AF-A0AA88RRT0-F1
#
_entry.id   AF-A0AA88RRT0-F1
#
_cell.length_a   1.000
_cell.length_b   1.000
_cell.length_c   1.000
_cell.angle_alpha   90.00
_cell.angle_beta   90.00
_cell.angle_gamma   90.00
#
_symmetry.space_group_name_H-M   'P 1'
#
loop_
_entity.id
_entity.type
_entity.pdbx_description
1 polymer ?
#
loop_
_entity_poly.entity_id
_entity_poly.type
_entity_poly.pdbx_seq_one_letter_code
_entity_poly.pdbx_strand_id
1 'polypeptide(L)'
;MGSLENLSACVRLAESKKSSLRKAILLLLLEWKDLDHQLDSTQHAFEGCVRELESREEHLNSIRESLDKRAKQLEERESEFHAFQEEKISDLNAKAEQLDSIRESVDNSLEEAQYREEKLEEQQKLVEGVFERLELEESKLEVLRDSVREMLEEIRSKEKLLVNRANEMDCIQDWMERRRKKLYGKEERLVEWEKVLDSRAKELDSKELKHKERERALDARAKLNEEGKKEIELKEKEIESRSKQLDSVKKFSSQRFKEFWVMKKKLISDEKLLEERAKDLEIKEKDLEMRVLNAPVKIEPLEEMPLHDYADIRFCITMGAKDLQIFLNERARDHDTMSDEVFRALRFSLDPAKLILDAMQGFYPPHLKKGDVEFEGSVVRRSCILLLEQLMRMSPEIQPRVKGEALKLAVEWKAKMRVRAENSLEVLGFLHLLAAYGLASAFDSDELPSLFETVAEHSQSLELCRLLVSTDRVP
;
A
#
# COMPACT_ATOMS: atom_id res chain seq x y z
N MET A 1 40.97 -181.26 161.30
CA MET A 1 39.72 -180.50 161.16
C MET A 1 40.06 -179.04 160.95
N GLY A 2 39.55 -178.44 159.87
CA GLY A 2 39.83 -177.07 159.44
C GLY A 2 39.65 -176.95 157.91
N SER A 3 39.34 -175.74 157.44
CA SER A 3 39.22 -175.32 156.02
C SER A 3 38.08 -175.85 155.12
N LEU A 4 37.13 -176.66 155.61
CA LEU A 4 35.85 -176.87 154.88
C LEU A 4 35.03 -175.55 154.79
N GLU A 5 35.27 -174.61 155.70
CA GLU A 5 34.61 -173.29 155.76
C GLU A 5 35.06 -172.30 154.67
N ASN A 6 36.29 -172.43 154.16
CA ASN A 6 36.84 -171.49 153.16
C ASN A 6 36.12 -171.58 151.79
N LEU A 7 35.55 -172.73 151.45
CA LEU A 7 34.81 -172.93 150.21
C LEU A 7 33.47 -172.15 150.19
N SER A 8 32.80 -172.05 151.34
CA SER A 8 31.50 -171.36 151.46
C SER A 8 31.62 -169.83 151.26
N ALA A 9 32.67 -169.22 151.82
CA ALA A 9 32.92 -167.79 151.70
C ALA A 9 33.18 -167.35 150.24
N CYS A 10 33.97 -168.13 149.49
CA CYS A 10 34.29 -167.84 148.09
C CYS A 10 33.06 -167.86 147.17
N VAL A 11 32.12 -168.80 147.38
CA VAL A 11 30.91 -168.91 146.56
C VAL A 11 29.98 -167.69 146.74
N ARG A 12 29.72 -167.28 147.99
CA ARG A 12 28.88 -166.09 148.27
C ARG A 12 29.50 -164.79 147.71
N LEU A 13 30.84 -164.68 147.74
CA LEU A 13 31.55 -163.55 147.13
C LEU A 13 31.37 -163.52 145.60
N ALA A 14 31.44 -164.69 144.95
CA ALA A 14 31.28 -164.81 143.50
C ALA A 14 29.84 -164.46 143.05
N GLU A 15 28.81 -164.89 143.79
CA GLU A 15 27.42 -164.52 143.48
C GLU A 15 27.13 -163.03 143.66
N SER A 16 27.69 -162.41 144.72
CA SER A 16 27.63 -160.95 144.92
C SER A 16 28.26 -160.19 143.74
N LYS A 17 29.48 -160.58 143.33
CA LYS A 17 30.15 -160.00 142.15
C LYS A 17 29.36 -160.22 140.86
N LYS A 18 28.75 -161.40 140.66
CA LYS A 18 27.88 -161.71 139.51
C LYS A 18 26.62 -160.85 139.48
N SER A 19 26.02 -160.57 140.63
CA SER A 19 24.88 -159.66 140.77
C SER A 19 25.26 -158.20 140.44
N SER A 20 26.40 -157.74 140.95
CA SER A 20 26.95 -156.42 140.63
C SER A 20 27.26 -156.27 139.13
N LEU A 21 27.94 -157.25 138.52
CA LEU A 21 28.21 -157.31 137.09
C LEU A 21 26.92 -157.27 136.25
N ARG A 22 25.88 -158.03 136.64
CA ARG A 22 24.58 -157.96 135.96
C ARG A 22 23.95 -156.57 136.00
N LYS A 23 24.03 -155.85 137.13
CA LYS A 23 23.54 -154.46 137.21
C LYS A 23 24.37 -153.51 136.34
N ALA A 24 25.69 -153.63 136.34
CA ALA A 24 26.57 -152.83 135.49
C ALA A 24 26.31 -153.08 133.99
N ILE A 25 26.11 -154.34 133.58
CA ILE A 25 25.76 -154.71 132.21
C ILE A 25 24.38 -154.16 131.82
N LEU A 26 23.38 -154.20 132.73
CA LEU A 26 22.07 -153.62 132.46
C LEU A 26 22.08 -152.09 132.36
N LEU A 27 22.91 -151.41 133.16
CA LEU A 27 23.14 -149.97 133.04
C LEU A 27 23.82 -149.62 131.71
N LEU A 28 24.91 -150.32 131.36
CA LEU A 28 25.58 -150.14 130.07
C LEU A 28 24.68 -150.43 128.87
N LEU A 29 23.77 -151.41 128.95
CA LEU A 29 22.78 -151.66 127.90
C LEU A 29 21.73 -150.54 127.80
N LEU A 30 21.41 -149.87 128.92
CA LEU A 30 20.51 -148.72 128.92
C LEU A 30 21.20 -147.47 128.34
N GLU A 31 22.42 -147.19 128.79
CA GLU A 31 23.28 -146.11 128.29
C GLU A 31 23.59 -146.28 126.80
N TRP A 32 23.88 -147.52 126.36
CA TRP A 32 24.07 -147.83 124.95
C TRP A 32 22.81 -147.54 124.15
N LYS A 33 21.63 -147.94 124.64
CA LYS A 33 20.36 -147.69 123.95
C LYS A 33 19.99 -146.19 123.90
N ASP A 34 20.38 -145.42 124.92
CA ASP A 34 20.19 -143.97 124.92
C ASP A 34 21.15 -143.31 123.92
N LEU A 35 22.42 -143.72 123.88
CA LEU A 35 23.39 -143.29 122.86
C LEU A 35 22.96 -143.66 121.42
N ASP A 36 22.43 -144.86 121.22
CA ASP A 36 21.86 -145.35 119.95
C ASP A 36 20.70 -144.45 119.51
N HIS A 37 19.80 -144.11 120.44
CA HIS A 37 18.69 -143.19 120.15
C HIS A 37 19.15 -141.74 119.91
N GLN A 38 20.20 -141.26 120.60
CA GLN A 38 20.83 -139.97 120.31
C GLN A 38 21.51 -139.98 118.93
N LEU A 39 22.12 -141.09 118.52
CA LEU A 39 22.70 -141.25 117.19
C LEU A 39 21.62 -141.23 116.11
N ASP A 40 20.53 -141.99 116.27
CA ASP A 40 19.36 -141.94 115.38
C ASP A 40 18.75 -140.53 115.30
N SER A 41 18.57 -139.86 116.44
CA SER A 41 17.98 -138.51 116.51
C SER A 41 18.87 -137.46 115.86
N THR A 42 20.19 -137.54 116.07
CA THR A 42 21.15 -136.65 115.42
C THR A 42 21.28 -136.95 113.93
N GLN A 43 21.26 -138.22 113.51
CA GLN A 43 21.22 -138.60 112.10
C GLN A 43 19.95 -138.04 111.42
N HIS A 44 18.77 -138.24 112.00
CA HIS A 44 17.52 -137.71 111.44
C HIS A 44 17.51 -136.17 111.41
N ALA A 45 18.13 -135.50 112.38
CA ALA A 45 18.34 -134.05 112.35
C ALA A 45 19.29 -133.62 111.23
N PHE A 46 20.41 -134.33 111.03
CA PHE A 46 21.32 -134.10 109.90
C PHE A 46 20.63 -134.33 108.54
N GLU A 47 19.86 -135.41 108.38
CA GLU A 47 19.04 -135.67 107.19
C GLU A 47 17.94 -134.62 106.98
N GLY A 48 17.45 -134.00 108.05
CA GLY A 48 16.59 -132.81 107.99
C GLY A 48 17.32 -131.59 107.44
N CYS A 49 18.51 -131.28 107.99
CA CYS A 49 19.35 -130.18 107.54
C CYS A 49 19.85 -130.35 106.10
N VAL A 50 20.19 -131.57 105.67
CA VAL A 50 20.60 -131.86 104.28
C VAL A 50 19.45 -131.54 103.32
N ARG A 51 18.22 -131.99 103.60
CA ARG A 51 17.04 -131.66 102.78
C ARG A 51 16.72 -130.16 102.75
N GLU A 52 16.94 -129.43 103.85
CA GLU A 52 16.81 -127.97 103.85
C GLU A 52 17.89 -127.31 102.96
N LEU A 53 19.14 -127.79 103.03
CA LEU A 53 20.24 -127.29 102.21
C LEU A 53 20.03 -127.57 100.72
N GLU A 54 19.59 -128.79 100.36
CA GLU A 54 19.21 -129.16 98.99
C GLU A 54 18.10 -128.24 98.45
N SER A 55 17.02 -128.05 99.21
CA SER A 55 15.92 -127.16 98.81
C SER A 55 16.36 -125.69 98.69
N ARG A 56 17.30 -125.23 99.53
CA ARG A 56 17.89 -123.89 99.43
C ARG A 56 18.85 -123.76 98.26
N GLU A 57 19.58 -124.81 97.90
CA GLU A 57 20.42 -124.85 96.69
C GLU A 57 19.56 -124.79 95.42
N GLU A 58 18.47 -125.55 95.34
CA GLU A 58 17.48 -125.45 94.26
C GLU A 58 16.91 -124.03 94.15
N HIS A 59 16.52 -123.41 95.27
CA HIS A 59 16.03 -122.03 95.27
C HIS A 59 17.11 -121.02 94.83
N LEU A 60 18.37 -121.20 95.24
CA LEU A 60 19.48 -120.34 94.81
C LEU A 60 19.77 -120.51 93.32
N ASN A 61 19.69 -121.72 92.78
CA ASN A 61 19.80 -121.98 91.34
C ASN A 61 18.65 -121.32 90.55
N SER A 62 17.42 -121.38 91.05
CA SER A 62 16.27 -120.67 90.47
C SER A 62 16.43 -119.14 90.50
N ILE A 63 16.92 -118.56 91.61
CA ILE A 63 17.28 -117.13 91.68
C ILE A 63 18.35 -116.81 90.64
N ARG A 64 19.42 -117.61 90.57
CA ARG A 64 20.54 -117.41 89.65
C ARG A 64 20.06 -117.39 88.20
N GLU A 65 19.28 -118.37 87.78
CA GLU A 65 18.68 -118.37 86.45
C GLU A 65 17.81 -117.14 86.18
N SER A 66 17.03 -116.69 87.17
CA SER A 66 16.21 -115.47 87.04
C SER A 66 17.06 -114.21 86.94
N LEU A 67 18.20 -114.15 87.64
CA LEU A 67 19.15 -113.04 87.56
C LEU A 67 19.89 -113.04 86.22
N ASP A 68 20.35 -114.20 85.74
CA ASP A 68 21.00 -114.34 84.42
C ASP A 68 20.04 -113.95 83.28
N LYS A 69 18.75 -114.31 83.38
CA LYS A 69 17.70 -113.86 82.43
C LYS A 69 17.51 -112.35 82.48
N ARG A 70 17.48 -111.75 83.68
CA ARG A 70 17.31 -110.29 83.85
C ARG A 70 18.56 -109.50 83.45
N ALA A 71 19.76 -110.05 83.65
CA ALA A 71 21.01 -109.45 83.20
C ALA A 71 21.03 -109.32 81.68
N LYS A 72 20.72 -110.40 80.95
CA LYS A 72 20.59 -110.37 79.47
C LYS A 72 19.55 -109.36 78.99
N GLN A 73 18.39 -109.29 79.66
CA GLN A 73 17.37 -108.28 79.34
C GLN A 73 17.85 -106.83 79.59
N LEU A 74 18.73 -106.61 80.57
CA LEU A 74 19.35 -105.30 80.79
C LEU A 74 20.41 -105.00 79.73
N GLU A 75 21.28 -105.96 79.38
CA GLU A 75 22.26 -105.83 78.28
C GLU A 75 21.58 -105.52 76.93
N GLU A 76 20.47 -106.20 76.62
CA GLU A 76 19.63 -105.92 75.44
C GLU A 76 19.06 -104.50 75.49
N ARG A 77 18.54 -104.05 76.64
CA ARG A 77 17.94 -102.72 76.80
C ARG A 77 18.96 -101.58 76.79
N GLU A 78 20.15 -101.81 77.35
CA GLU A 78 21.28 -100.88 77.27
C GLU A 78 21.76 -100.76 75.82
N SER A 79 21.81 -101.86 75.07
CA SER A 79 22.14 -101.86 73.64
C SER A 79 21.08 -101.13 72.79
N GLU A 80 19.79 -101.37 73.02
CA GLU A 80 18.68 -100.63 72.39
C GLU A 80 18.77 -99.12 72.68
N PHE A 81 19.06 -98.75 73.94
CA PHE A 81 19.16 -97.36 74.36
C PHE A 81 20.38 -96.65 73.76
N HIS A 82 21.53 -97.32 73.68
CA HIS A 82 22.71 -96.79 73.00
C HIS A 82 22.46 -96.59 71.50
N ALA A 83 21.85 -97.56 70.81
CA ALA A 83 21.50 -97.40 69.39
C ALA A 83 20.54 -96.21 69.15
N PHE A 84 19.53 -96.04 70.03
CA PHE A 84 18.65 -94.87 69.99
C PHE A 84 19.38 -93.54 70.24
N GLN A 85 20.35 -93.51 71.16
CA GLN A 85 21.19 -92.34 71.40
C GLN A 85 22.06 -92.01 70.17
N GLU A 86 22.72 -93.00 69.57
CA GLU A 86 23.53 -92.81 68.36
C GLU A 86 22.69 -92.29 67.18
N GLU A 87 21.49 -92.86 66.95
CA GLU A 87 20.56 -92.37 65.93
C GLU A 87 20.16 -90.90 66.18
N LYS A 88 19.84 -90.53 67.42
CA LYS A 88 19.44 -89.17 67.77
C LYS A 88 20.61 -88.17 67.71
N ILE A 89 21.83 -88.59 68.06
CA ILE A 89 23.03 -87.78 67.88
C ILE A 89 23.31 -87.58 66.38
N SER A 90 23.15 -88.62 65.55
CA SER A 90 23.32 -88.53 64.10
C SER A 90 22.30 -87.59 63.45
N ASP A 91 21.02 -87.68 63.81
CA ASP A 91 19.95 -86.78 63.34
C ASP A 91 20.18 -85.32 63.77
N LEU A 92 20.62 -85.10 65.02
CA LEU A 92 20.97 -83.76 65.50
C LEU A 92 22.20 -83.17 64.79
N ASN A 93 23.24 -83.98 64.54
CA ASN A 93 24.43 -83.54 63.80
C ASN A 93 24.07 -83.18 62.35
N ALA A 94 23.30 -84.01 61.65
CA ALA A 94 22.85 -83.72 60.29
C ALA A 94 22.00 -82.43 60.21
N LYS A 95 21.19 -82.15 61.24
CA LYS A 95 20.44 -80.89 61.37
C LYS A 95 21.36 -79.69 61.65
N ALA A 96 22.41 -79.86 62.45
CA ALA A 96 23.40 -78.82 62.69
C ALA A 96 24.15 -78.46 61.40
N GLU A 97 24.64 -79.45 60.65
CA GLU A 97 25.28 -79.26 59.34
C GLU A 97 24.36 -78.55 58.32
N GLN A 98 23.07 -78.90 58.30
CA GLN A 98 22.09 -78.18 57.48
C GLN A 98 21.88 -76.72 57.91
N LEU A 99 21.82 -76.45 59.22
CA LEU A 99 21.68 -75.10 59.74
C LEU A 99 22.93 -74.25 59.47
N ASP A 100 24.13 -74.81 59.57
CA ASP A 100 25.38 -74.14 59.21
C ASP A 100 25.43 -73.83 57.70
N SER A 101 25.03 -74.76 56.83
CA SER A 101 24.95 -74.51 55.38
C SER A 101 23.90 -73.44 55.01
N ILE A 102 22.73 -73.44 55.68
CA ILE A 102 21.73 -72.38 55.52
C ILE A 102 22.29 -71.04 55.99
N ARG A 103 22.99 -71.02 57.12
CA ARG A 103 23.59 -69.81 57.68
C ARG A 103 24.64 -69.22 56.73
N GLU A 104 25.57 -70.02 56.23
CA GLU A 104 26.55 -69.56 55.23
C GLU A 104 25.86 -69.01 53.97
N SER A 105 24.79 -69.64 53.50
CA SER A 105 24.01 -69.13 52.35
C SER A 105 23.32 -67.79 52.65
N VAL A 106 22.86 -67.58 53.89
CA VAL A 106 22.23 -66.31 54.33
C VAL A 106 23.29 -65.22 54.49
N ASP A 107 24.43 -65.52 55.11
CA ASP A 107 25.53 -64.58 55.30
C ASP A 107 26.07 -64.10 53.93
N ASN A 108 26.30 -65.01 52.97
CA ASN A 108 26.65 -64.65 51.59
C ASN A 108 25.58 -63.78 50.89
N SER A 109 24.30 -64.06 51.14
CA SER A 109 23.20 -63.28 50.54
C SER A 109 23.09 -61.87 51.16
N LEU A 110 23.45 -61.73 52.43
CA LEU A 110 23.50 -60.45 53.14
C LEU A 110 24.61 -59.56 52.57
N GLU A 111 25.81 -60.10 52.38
CA GLU A 111 26.94 -59.38 51.75
C GLU A 111 26.58 -58.92 50.32
N GLU A 112 25.94 -59.80 49.52
CA GLU A 112 25.52 -59.44 48.16
C GLU A 112 24.39 -58.38 48.16
N ALA A 113 23.53 -58.36 49.18
CA ALA A 113 22.51 -57.33 49.35
C ALA A 113 23.13 -55.98 49.73
N GLN A 114 24.07 -55.96 50.67
CA GLN A 114 24.81 -54.75 51.08
C GLN A 114 25.57 -54.13 49.90
N TYR A 115 26.29 -54.93 49.12
CA TYR A 115 26.98 -54.43 47.92
C TYR A 115 26.02 -53.83 46.88
N ARG A 116 24.82 -54.40 46.73
CA ARG A 116 23.78 -53.83 45.85
C ARG A 116 23.21 -52.52 46.40
N GLU A 117 23.04 -52.42 47.71
CA GLU A 117 22.55 -51.21 48.39
C GLU A 117 23.54 -50.05 48.24
N GLU A 118 24.82 -50.26 48.54
CA GLU A 118 25.89 -49.27 48.34
C GLU A 118 25.93 -48.77 46.88
N LYS A 119 25.85 -49.69 45.92
CA LYS A 119 25.84 -49.36 44.49
C LYS A 119 24.59 -48.58 44.06
N LEU A 120 23.44 -48.85 44.67
CA LEU A 120 22.21 -48.08 44.42
C LEU A 120 22.31 -46.67 45.00
N GLU A 121 22.93 -46.49 46.18
CA GLU A 121 23.20 -45.16 46.71
C GLU A 121 24.14 -44.34 45.82
N GLU A 122 25.21 -44.94 45.28
CA GLU A 122 26.09 -44.28 44.33
C GLU A 122 25.33 -43.83 43.07
N GLN A 123 24.47 -44.70 42.53
CA GLN A 123 23.63 -44.38 41.39
C GLN A 123 22.61 -43.28 41.71
N GLN A 124 22.02 -43.28 42.90
CA GLN A 124 21.11 -42.23 43.34
C GLN A 124 21.82 -40.87 43.41
N LYS A 125 23.01 -40.80 44.04
CA LYS A 125 23.82 -39.57 44.13
C LYS A 125 24.20 -39.04 42.73
N LEU A 126 24.50 -39.92 41.78
CA LEU A 126 24.75 -39.54 40.38
C LEU A 126 23.50 -38.97 39.68
N VAL A 127 22.32 -39.54 39.93
CA VAL A 127 21.04 -39.08 39.39
C VAL A 127 20.62 -37.74 39.99
N GLU A 128 20.73 -37.56 41.30
CA GLU A 128 20.48 -36.30 42.01
C GLU A 128 21.35 -35.17 41.41
N GLY A 129 22.66 -35.40 41.25
CA GLY A 129 23.54 -34.43 40.61
C GLY A 129 23.24 -34.17 39.13
N VAL A 130 22.55 -35.06 38.41
CA VAL A 130 22.02 -34.78 37.06
C VAL A 130 20.81 -33.84 37.13
N PHE A 131 19.90 -34.06 38.07
CA PHE A 131 18.74 -33.19 38.28
C PHE A 131 19.15 -31.77 38.67
N GLU A 132 20.08 -31.60 39.62
CA GLU A 132 20.60 -30.27 40.01
C GLU A 132 21.17 -29.48 38.80
N ARG A 133 21.87 -30.18 37.89
CA ARG A 133 22.37 -29.55 36.65
C ARG A 133 21.25 -29.21 35.67
N LEU A 134 20.22 -30.03 35.59
CA LEU A 134 19.07 -29.79 34.72
C LEU A 134 18.25 -28.58 35.19
N GLU A 135 17.98 -28.46 36.50
CA GLU A 135 17.32 -27.31 37.12
C GLU A 135 18.12 -26.01 36.90
N LEU A 136 19.45 -26.08 36.99
CA LEU A 136 20.33 -24.94 36.71
C LEU A 136 20.29 -24.51 35.24
N GLU A 137 20.28 -25.46 34.29
CA GLU A 137 20.15 -25.13 32.86
C GLU A 137 18.74 -24.65 32.50
N GLU A 138 17.68 -25.20 33.10
CA GLU A 138 16.31 -24.70 32.95
C GLU A 138 16.20 -23.25 33.42
N SER A 139 16.78 -22.92 34.58
CA SER A 139 16.85 -21.56 35.12
C SER A 139 17.60 -20.59 34.18
N LYS A 140 18.72 -21.03 33.58
CA LYS A 140 19.46 -20.24 32.58
C LYS A 140 18.63 -20.03 31.31
N LEU A 141 17.94 -21.06 30.83
CA LEU A 141 17.07 -20.98 29.65
C LEU A 141 15.86 -20.07 29.87
N GLU A 142 15.34 -19.98 31.09
CA GLU A 142 14.27 -19.04 31.46
C GLU A 142 14.77 -17.58 31.42
N VAL A 143 15.94 -17.28 32.00
CA VAL A 143 16.57 -15.94 31.91
C VAL A 143 16.85 -15.56 30.45
N LEU A 144 17.36 -16.48 29.63
CA LEU A 144 17.57 -16.25 28.20
C LEU A 144 16.25 -16.02 27.45
N ARG A 145 15.19 -16.76 27.77
CA ARG A 145 13.86 -16.63 27.17
C ARG A 145 13.28 -15.24 27.43
N ASP A 146 13.40 -14.73 28.65
CA ASP A 146 12.89 -13.39 28.99
C ASP A 146 13.76 -12.27 28.40
N SER A 147 15.09 -12.42 28.33
CA SER A 147 15.94 -11.49 27.59
C SER A 147 15.58 -11.42 26.10
N VAL A 148 15.30 -12.56 25.46
CA VAL A 148 14.80 -12.61 24.07
C VAL A 148 13.42 -11.96 23.92
N ARG A 149 12.53 -12.13 24.92
CA ARG A 149 11.21 -11.49 24.96
C ARG A 149 11.33 -9.96 24.99
N GLU A 150 12.22 -9.42 25.82
CA GLU A 150 12.49 -7.98 25.90
C GLU A 150 13.04 -7.43 24.58
N MET A 151 14.03 -8.10 23.97
CA MET A 151 14.57 -7.72 22.66
C MET A 151 13.50 -7.69 21.57
N LEU A 152 12.56 -8.66 21.56
CA LEU A 152 11.46 -8.70 20.59
C LEU A 152 10.47 -7.54 20.76
N GLU A 153 10.16 -7.12 22.00
CA GLU A 153 9.30 -5.95 22.23
C GLU A 153 10.04 -4.64 21.89
N GLU A 154 11.35 -4.55 22.14
CA GLU A 154 12.16 -3.41 21.71
C GLU A 154 12.17 -3.29 20.18
N ILE A 155 12.40 -4.40 19.45
CA ILE A 155 12.32 -4.45 17.98
C ILE A 155 10.93 -4.01 17.49
N ARG A 156 9.85 -4.53 18.09
CA ARG A 156 8.47 -4.13 17.77
C ARG A 156 8.21 -2.64 18.00
N SER A 157 8.81 -2.04 19.03
CA SER A 157 8.71 -0.60 19.29
C SER A 157 9.46 0.23 18.24
N LYS A 158 10.65 -0.23 17.83
CA LYS A 158 11.46 0.39 16.76
C LYS A 158 10.79 0.28 15.39
N GLU A 159 10.16 -0.85 15.09
CA GLU A 159 9.38 -1.06 13.87
C GLU A 159 8.21 -0.06 13.77
N LYS A 160 7.41 0.08 14.84
CA LYS A 160 6.34 1.10 14.91
C LYS A 160 6.87 2.52 14.69
N LEU A 161 8.03 2.85 15.27
CA LEU A 161 8.67 4.16 15.06
C LEU A 161 9.13 4.35 13.60
N LEU A 162 9.69 3.33 12.96
CA LEU A 162 10.08 3.39 11.56
C LEU A 162 8.88 3.55 10.62
N VAL A 163 7.76 2.86 10.88
CA VAL A 163 6.51 3.04 10.14
C VAL A 163 5.99 4.48 10.27
N ASN A 164 6.00 5.06 11.47
CA ASN A 164 5.60 6.46 11.67
C ASN A 164 6.50 7.43 10.88
N ARG A 165 7.83 7.22 10.91
CA ARG A 165 8.78 8.04 10.15
C ARG A 165 8.66 7.87 8.64
N ALA A 166 8.27 6.68 8.15
CA ALA A 166 7.94 6.48 6.73
C ALA A 166 6.72 7.31 6.32
N ASN A 167 5.63 7.27 7.10
CA ASN A 167 4.44 8.07 6.86
C ASN A 167 4.74 9.59 6.88
N GLU A 168 5.62 10.06 7.78
CA GLU A 168 6.10 11.44 7.80
C GLU A 168 6.89 11.80 6.52
N MET A 169 7.77 10.91 6.05
CA MET A 169 8.53 11.10 4.82
C MET A 169 7.63 11.16 3.59
N ASP A 170 6.61 10.30 3.51
CA ASP A 170 5.60 10.34 2.45
C ASP A 170 4.87 11.70 2.46
N CYS A 171 4.43 12.18 3.62
CA CYS A 171 3.82 13.51 3.73
C CYS A 171 4.74 14.66 3.28
N ILE A 172 6.04 14.57 3.57
CA ILE A 172 7.05 15.54 3.13
C ILE A 172 7.26 15.47 1.61
N GLN A 173 7.38 14.27 1.05
CA GLN A 173 7.50 14.05 -0.39
C GLN A 173 6.30 14.64 -1.13
N ASP A 174 5.10 14.38 -0.62
CA ASP A 174 3.82 14.83 -1.16
C ASP A 174 3.64 16.37 -1.06
N TRP A 175 4.24 16.99 -0.04
CA TRP A 175 4.37 18.45 0.07
C TRP A 175 5.38 19.03 -0.93
N MET A 176 6.55 18.39 -1.10
CA MET A 176 7.56 18.80 -2.08
C MET A 176 7.05 18.67 -3.52
N GLU A 177 6.33 17.60 -3.84
CA GLU A 177 5.63 17.36 -5.10
C GLU A 177 4.68 18.52 -5.44
N ARG A 178 3.83 18.90 -4.48
CA ARG A 178 2.93 20.06 -4.59
C ARG A 178 3.70 21.38 -4.71
N ARG A 179 4.84 21.54 -4.03
CA ARG A 179 5.69 22.73 -4.11
C ARG A 179 6.40 22.86 -5.46
N ARG A 180 6.85 21.73 -6.04
CA ARG A 180 7.48 21.62 -7.36
C ARG A 180 6.49 21.99 -8.47
N LYS A 181 5.28 21.42 -8.47
CA LYS A 181 4.20 21.78 -9.41
C LYS A 181 3.86 23.28 -9.35
N LYS A 182 3.83 23.88 -8.17
CA LYS A 182 3.65 25.35 -7.99
C LYS A 182 4.81 26.21 -8.51
N LEU A 183 6.04 25.69 -8.54
CA LEU A 183 7.20 26.38 -9.12
C LEU A 183 7.18 26.28 -10.64
N TYR A 184 6.93 25.09 -11.19
CA TYR A 184 6.81 24.87 -12.63
C TYR A 184 5.75 25.79 -13.26
N GLY A 185 4.55 25.86 -12.67
CA GLY A 185 3.53 26.81 -13.12
C GLY A 185 3.84 28.29 -12.87
N LYS A 186 4.86 28.64 -12.07
CA LYS A 186 5.40 30.02 -12.00
C LYS A 186 6.40 30.28 -13.12
N GLU A 187 7.26 29.31 -13.42
CA GLU A 187 8.26 29.35 -14.48
C GLU A 187 7.61 29.44 -15.87
N GLU A 188 6.60 28.62 -16.15
CA GLU A 188 5.78 28.70 -17.36
C GLU A 188 5.15 30.10 -17.55
N ARG A 189 4.64 30.71 -16.46
CA ARG A 189 4.15 32.09 -16.52
C ARG A 189 5.26 33.09 -16.78
N LEU A 190 6.46 32.93 -16.22
CA LEU A 190 7.58 33.83 -16.50
C LEU A 190 7.98 33.78 -17.98
N VAL A 191 8.05 32.58 -18.56
CA VAL A 191 8.31 32.38 -20.00
C VAL A 191 7.23 33.05 -20.86
N GLU A 192 5.95 32.96 -20.47
CA GLU A 192 4.88 33.65 -21.20
C GLU A 192 4.95 35.19 -21.05
N TRP A 193 5.33 35.69 -19.89
CA TRP A 193 5.57 37.13 -19.67
C TRP A 193 6.78 37.64 -20.47
N GLU A 194 7.83 36.83 -20.63
CA GLU A 194 9.00 37.13 -21.46
C GLU A 194 8.60 37.31 -22.93
N LYS A 195 7.80 36.40 -23.50
CA LYS A 195 7.24 36.55 -24.87
C LYS A 195 6.40 37.83 -25.03
N VAL A 196 5.64 38.21 -24.01
CA VAL A 196 4.84 39.45 -24.02
C VAL A 196 5.74 40.68 -23.99
N LEU A 197 6.82 40.67 -23.20
CA LEU A 197 7.82 41.74 -23.16
C LEU A 197 8.54 41.88 -24.51
N ASP A 198 8.97 40.78 -25.12
CA ASP A 198 9.58 40.73 -26.47
C ASP A 198 8.65 41.31 -27.54
N SER A 199 7.37 40.93 -27.49
CA SER A 199 6.35 41.44 -28.43
C SER A 199 6.15 42.95 -28.26
N ARG A 200 6.19 43.43 -27.01
CA ARG A 200 6.05 44.85 -26.69
C ARG A 200 7.30 45.67 -27.03
N ALA A 201 8.49 45.09 -26.92
CA ALA A 201 9.74 45.71 -27.39
C ALA A 201 9.67 45.95 -28.91
N LYS A 202 9.32 44.91 -29.69
CA LYS A 202 9.11 45.02 -31.15
C LYS A 202 8.05 46.05 -31.53
N GLU A 203 6.98 46.17 -30.74
CA GLU A 203 5.95 47.20 -30.94
C GLU A 203 6.48 48.62 -30.69
N LEU A 204 7.30 48.80 -29.64
CA LEU A 204 7.97 50.07 -29.33
C LEU A 204 8.97 50.45 -30.43
N ASP A 205 9.81 49.53 -30.90
CA ASP A 205 10.74 49.76 -32.02
C ASP A 205 9.99 50.24 -33.28
N SER A 206 8.86 49.59 -33.61
CA SER A 206 8.01 50.00 -34.74
C SER A 206 7.40 51.39 -34.54
N LYS A 207 7.00 51.73 -33.32
CA LYS A 207 6.47 53.05 -32.96
C LYS A 207 7.55 54.13 -33.04
N GLU A 208 8.76 53.85 -32.57
CA GLU A 208 9.90 54.76 -32.66
C GLU A 208 10.31 55.03 -34.11
N LEU A 209 10.35 53.99 -34.96
CA LEU A 209 10.62 54.15 -36.39
C LEU A 209 9.57 55.06 -37.06
N LYS A 210 8.28 54.78 -36.82
CA LYS A 210 7.16 55.62 -37.30
C LYS A 210 7.16 57.03 -36.71
N HIS A 211 7.78 57.26 -35.56
CA HIS A 211 7.97 58.61 -35.01
C HIS A 211 9.06 59.35 -35.78
N LYS A 212 10.24 58.72 -35.96
CA LYS A 212 11.37 59.27 -36.73
C LYS A 212 10.98 59.59 -38.18
N GLU A 213 10.12 58.79 -38.80
CA GLU A 213 9.57 59.08 -40.14
C GLU A 213 8.66 60.31 -40.15
N ARG A 214 7.74 60.44 -39.18
CA ARG A 214 6.88 61.62 -39.05
C ARG A 214 7.67 62.90 -38.76
N GLU A 215 8.71 62.80 -37.94
CA GLU A 215 9.61 63.90 -37.61
C GLU A 215 10.32 64.43 -38.87
N ARG A 216 10.91 63.54 -39.67
CA ARG A 216 11.48 63.89 -40.99
C ARG A 216 10.44 64.51 -41.94
N ALA A 217 9.21 64.01 -41.93
CA ALA A 217 8.13 64.55 -42.78
C ALA A 217 7.68 65.96 -42.32
N LEU A 218 7.67 66.22 -41.00
CA LEU A 218 7.41 67.54 -40.44
C LEU A 218 8.54 68.52 -40.78
N ASP A 219 9.81 68.11 -40.68
CA ASP A 219 10.97 68.92 -41.11
C ASP A 219 10.90 69.28 -42.60
N ALA A 220 10.56 68.31 -43.46
CA ALA A 220 10.38 68.55 -44.89
C ALA A 220 9.23 69.53 -45.16
N ARG A 221 8.11 69.39 -44.46
CA ARG A 221 6.97 70.31 -44.56
C ARG A 221 7.29 71.71 -44.04
N ALA A 222 8.09 71.82 -42.97
CA ALA A 222 8.54 73.10 -42.45
C ALA A 222 9.42 73.85 -43.47
N LYS A 223 10.32 73.15 -44.18
CA LYS A 223 11.13 73.71 -45.26
C LYS A 223 10.26 74.21 -46.42
N LEU A 224 9.32 73.40 -46.91
CA LEU A 224 8.38 73.79 -47.97
C LEU A 224 7.50 74.98 -47.57
N ASN A 225 7.04 75.05 -46.31
CA ASN A 225 6.28 76.19 -45.81
C ASN A 225 7.13 77.48 -45.79
N GLU A 226 8.42 77.41 -45.42
CA GLU A 226 9.31 78.58 -45.42
C GLU A 226 9.68 79.03 -46.85
N GLU A 227 9.76 78.10 -47.81
CA GLU A 227 9.88 78.41 -49.24
C GLU A 227 8.61 79.09 -49.78
N GLY A 228 7.43 78.52 -49.52
CA GLY A 228 6.15 79.10 -49.92
C GLY A 228 5.90 80.49 -49.30
N LYS A 229 6.34 80.71 -48.06
CA LYS A 229 6.30 82.02 -47.39
C LYS A 229 7.16 83.06 -48.12
N LYS A 230 8.36 82.70 -48.59
CA LYS A 230 9.20 83.58 -49.42
C LYS A 230 8.56 83.86 -50.79
N GLU A 231 7.91 82.87 -51.40
CA GLU A 231 7.18 83.07 -52.66
C GLU A 231 5.98 84.02 -52.48
N ILE A 232 5.24 83.91 -51.38
CA ILE A 232 4.17 84.83 -51.01
C ILE A 232 4.72 86.25 -50.83
N GLU A 233 5.83 86.43 -50.08
CA GLU A 233 6.46 87.73 -49.87
C GLU A 233 6.93 88.39 -51.19
N LEU A 234 7.37 87.58 -52.18
CA LEU A 234 7.68 88.06 -53.52
C LEU A 234 6.42 88.48 -54.30
N LYS A 235 5.34 87.68 -54.25
CA LYS A 235 4.06 88.02 -54.89
C LYS A 235 3.40 89.26 -54.27
N GLU A 236 3.49 89.43 -52.96
CA GLU A 236 3.03 90.64 -52.27
C GLU A 236 3.78 91.89 -52.76
N LYS A 237 5.11 91.82 -52.88
CA LYS A 237 5.93 92.89 -53.47
C LYS A 237 5.56 93.17 -54.94
N GLU A 238 5.23 92.13 -55.72
CA GLU A 238 4.77 92.31 -57.09
C GLU A 238 3.39 92.99 -57.14
N ILE A 239 2.42 92.56 -56.33
CA ILE A 239 1.09 93.15 -56.22
C ILE A 239 1.17 94.61 -55.78
N GLU A 240 2.00 94.93 -54.78
CA GLU A 240 2.32 96.29 -54.33
C GLU A 240 2.84 97.16 -55.49
N SER A 241 3.72 96.61 -56.35
CA SER A 241 4.23 97.31 -57.53
C SER A 241 3.15 97.53 -58.61
N ARG A 242 2.32 96.52 -58.89
CA ARG A 242 1.18 96.60 -59.82
C ARG A 242 0.12 97.59 -59.33
N SER A 243 -0.13 97.64 -58.02
CA SER A 243 -1.01 98.62 -57.37
C SER A 243 -0.53 100.05 -57.60
N LYS A 244 0.77 100.32 -57.40
CA LYS A 244 1.39 101.63 -57.71
C LYS A 244 1.30 102.01 -59.19
N GLN A 245 1.43 101.04 -60.10
CA GLN A 245 1.18 101.27 -61.53
C GLN A 245 -0.29 101.60 -61.80
N LEU A 246 -1.23 100.85 -61.21
CA LEU A 246 -2.68 101.08 -61.36
C LEU A 246 -3.08 102.48 -60.87
N ASP A 247 -2.55 102.93 -59.74
CA ASP A 247 -2.76 104.29 -59.22
C ASP A 247 -2.18 105.37 -60.15
N SER A 248 -1.05 105.08 -60.80
CA SER A 248 -0.46 105.97 -61.81
C SER A 248 -1.35 106.06 -63.05
N VAL A 249 -1.89 104.94 -63.54
CA VAL A 249 -2.87 104.87 -64.64
C VAL A 249 -4.17 105.59 -64.26
N LYS A 250 -4.64 105.45 -63.02
CA LYS A 250 -5.84 106.12 -62.50
C LYS A 250 -5.66 107.64 -62.45
N LYS A 251 -4.49 108.12 -62.00
CA LYS A 251 -4.12 109.55 -62.04
C LYS A 251 -4.05 110.08 -63.48
N PHE A 252 -3.38 109.35 -64.39
CA PHE A 252 -3.30 109.72 -65.80
C PHE A 252 -4.68 109.79 -66.46
N SER A 253 -5.55 108.80 -66.21
CA SER A 253 -6.92 108.77 -66.72
C SER A 253 -7.73 109.96 -66.19
N SER A 254 -7.62 110.26 -64.89
CA SER A 254 -8.27 111.43 -64.28
C SER A 254 -7.78 112.76 -64.88
N GLN A 255 -6.49 112.87 -65.19
CA GLN A 255 -5.92 114.02 -65.90
C GLN A 255 -6.51 114.18 -67.32
N ARG A 256 -6.53 113.09 -68.10
CA ARG A 256 -7.16 113.03 -69.43
C ARG A 256 -8.64 113.40 -69.39
N PHE A 257 -9.39 112.94 -68.38
CA PHE A 257 -10.79 113.33 -68.21
C PHE A 257 -10.96 114.83 -67.93
N LYS A 258 -10.05 115.48 -67.18
CA LYS A 258 -10.07 116.94 -66.98
C LYS A 258 -9.79 117.69 -68.28
N GLU A 259 -8.79 117.28 -69.05
CA GLU A 259 -8.46 117.85 -70.36
C GLU A 259 -9.65 117.74 -71.33
N PHE A 260 -10.26 116.56 -71.40
CA PHE A 260 -11.47 116.32 -72.18
C PHE A 260 -12.64 117.20 -71.73
N TRP A 261 -12.79 117.44 -70.42
CA TRP A 261 -13.83 118.33 -69.88
C TRP A 261 -13.62 119.79 -70.28
N VAL A 262 -12.37 120.27 -70.27
CA VAL A 262 -12.01 121.62 -70.77
C VAL A 262 -12.27 121.72 -72.27
N MET A 263 -11.90 120.70 -73.05
CA MET A 263 -12.15 120.64 -74.49
C MET A 263 -13.66 120.64 -74.81
N LYS A 264 -14.46 119.85 -74.08
CA LYS A 264 -15.92 119.86 -74.18
C LYS A 264 -16.52 121.24 -73.85
N LYS A 265 -16.01 121.91 -72.82
CA LYS A 265 -16.45 123.27 -72.44
C LYS A 265 -16.13 124.31 -73.53
N LYS A 266 -15.02 124.13 -74.25
CA LYS A 266 -14.65 124.96 -75.40
C LYS A 266 -15.58 124.72 -76.60
N LEU A 267 -15.88 123.45 -76.89
CA LEU A 267 -16.83 123.05 -77.93
C LEU A 267 -18.20 123.72 -77.75
N ILE A 268 -18.72 123.76 -76.50
CA ILE A 268 -19.99 124.42 -76.13
C ILE A 268 -19.93 125.96 -76.35
N SER A 269 -18.75 126.57 -76.36
CA SER A 269 -18.57 127.99 -76.67
C SER A 269 -18.52 128.25 -78.18
N ASP A 270 -17.90 127.36 -78.94
CA ASP A 270 -17.83 127.42 -80.40
C ASP A 270 -19.22 127.13 -81.03
N GLU A 271 -19.98 126.22 -80.42
CA GLU A 271 -21.38 125.89 -80.75
C GLU A 271 -22.30 127.13 -80.65
N LYS A 272 -22.17 127.93 -79.59
CA LYS A 272 -22.95 129.18 -79.43
C LYS A 272 -22.60 130.25 -80.48
N LEU A 273 -21.33 130.34 -80.88
CA LEU A 273 -20.90 131.26 -81.95
C LEU A 273 -21.39 130.82 -83.34
N LEU A 274 -21.65 129.52 -83.54
CA LEU A 274 -22.31 129.01 -84.73
C LEU A 274 -23.83 129.23 -84.69
N GLU A 275 -24.46 129.10 -83.52
CA GLU A 275 -25.89 129.32 -83.33
C GLU A 275 -26.31 130.81 -83.48
N GLU A 276 -25.42 131.75 -83.16
CA GLU A 276 -25.62 133.17 -83.52
C GLU A 276 -25.49 133.44 -85.03
N ARG A 277 -24.59 132.73 -85.73
CA ARG A 277 -24.46 132.81 -87.19
C ARG A 277 -25.57 132.10 -87.97
N ALA A 278 -26.25 131.13 -87.36
CA ALA A 278 -27.32 130.36 -88.01
C ALA A 278 -28.60 131.19 -88.25
N LYS A 279 -28.87 132.20 -87.42
CA LYS A 279 -30.10 133.03 -87.52
C LYS A 279 -30.11 134.00 -88.70
N ASP A 280 -28.96 134.30 -89.30
CA ASP A 280 -28.85 135.18 -90.48
C ASP A 280 -29.08 134.45 -91.83
N LEU A 281 -29.24 133.11 -91.84
CA LEU A 281 -29.27 132.30 -93.06
C LEU A 281 -30.56 131.47 -93.26
N GLU A 282 -31.63 131.73 -92.50
CA GLU A 282 -32.88 130.94 -92.54
C GLU A 282 -34.06 131.66 -93.24
N ILE A 283 -33.80 132.49 -94.25
CA ILE A 283 -34.85 133.05 -95.15
C ILE A 283 -34.60 132.80 -96.66
N LYS A 284 -33.45 132.22 -97.03
CA LYS A 284 -33.20 131.64 -98.37
C LYS A 284 -32.27 130.43 -98.26
N GLU A 285 -32.59 129.25 -98.80
CA GLU A 285 -33.79 128.81 -99.52
C GLU A 285 -33.89 127.26 -99.48
N LYS A 286 -35.05 126.71 -99.83
CA LYS A 286 -35.33 125.26 -99.88
C LYS A 286 -34.44 124.51 -100.89
N ASP A 287 -33.96 123.31 -100.56
CA ASP A 287 -34.54 122.03 -101.05
C ASP A 287 -33.81 120.75 -100.54
N LEU A 288 -34.62 119.73 -100.16
CA LEU A 288 -34.48 118.25 -100.26
C LEU A 288 -33.15 117.52 -99.85
N GLU A 289 -33.19 116.72 -98.75
CA GLU A 289 -33.17 115.21 -98.64
C GLU A 289 -31.86 114.42 -99.01
N MET A 290 -31.45 113.30 -98.38
CA MET A 290 -31.48 112.76 -96.98
C MET A 290 -30.72 111.38 -96.88
N ARG A 291 -30.82 110.67 -95.72
CA ARG A 291 -30.55 109.20 -95.49
C ARG A 291 -29.08 108.68 -95.57
N VAL A 292 -28.61 107.57 -94.97
CA VAL A 292 -29.05 106.67 -93.84
C VAL A 292 -27.90 105.74 -93.34
N LEU A 293 -27.72 105.64 -92.02
CA LEU A 293 -27.49 104.51 -91.06
C LEU A 293 -26.67 103.20 -91.31
N ASN A 294 -26.27 102.60 -90.15
CA ASN A 294 -26.13 101.16 -89.76
C ASN A 294 -24.81 100.37 -90.05
N ALA A 295 -24.45 99.24 -89.39
CA ALA A 295 -24.65 98.69 -88.01
C ALA A 295 -23.72 97.40 -87.80
N PRO A 296 -23.96 96.34 -86.97
CA PRO A 296 -22.91 95.66 -86.13
C PRO A 296 -22.79 94.10 -86.31
N VAL A 297 -22.23 93.31 -85.34
CA VAL A 297 -22.75 92.00 -84.76
C VAL A 297 -21.72 90.96 -84.20
N LYS A 298 -22.02 90.36 -83.00
CA LYS A 298 -21.71 89.03 -82.32
C LYS A 298 -20.28 88.38 -82.33
N ILE A 299 -19.80 87.47 -81.44
CA ILE A 299 -20.29 86.50 -80.37
C ILE A 299 -20.69 85.08 -80.92
N GLU A 300 -20.19 83.94 -80.39
CA GLU A 300 -20.66 83.03 -79.28
C GLU A 300 -19.53 81.94 -78.88
N PRO A 301 -19.61 81.04 -77.83
CA PRO A 301 -18.45 80.39 -77.10
C PRO A 301 -18.43 78.82 -76.80
N LEU A 302 -17.46 78.35 -75.96
CA LEU A 302 -17.42 77.25 -74.92
C LEU A 302 -17.70 75.72 -75.16
N GLU A 303 -17.09 74.84 -74.32
CA GLU A 303 -17.60 73.49 -73.93
C GLU A 303 -16.92 72.89 -72.65
N GLU A 304 -17.47 71.81 -72.04
CA GLU A 304 -17.17 71.27 -70.66
C GLU A 304 -16.92 69.71 -70.56
N MET A 305 -16.68 69.24 -69.31
CA MET A 305 -16.57 67.89 -68.65
C MET A 305 -17.65 66.80 -69.01
N PRO A 306 -17.78 65.57 -68.38
CA PRO A 306 -17.20 64.98 -67.13
C PRO A 306 -16.76 63.46 -67.15
N LEU A 307 -16.50 62.90 -65.95
CA LEU A 307 -16.14 61.49 -65.61
C LEU A 307 -17.31 60.74 -64.92
N HIS A 308 -17.21 59.42 -64.67
CA HIS A 308 -18.27 58.61 -64.00
C HIS A 308 -17.76 57.77 -62.78
N ASP A 309 -18.71 57.47 -61.89
CA ASP A 309 -18.60 56.78 -60.58
C ASP A 309 -18.76 55.24 -60.65
N TYR A 310 -18.46 54.50 -59.55
CA TYR A 310 -19.33 53.43 -58.98
C TYR A 310 -18.78 52.79 -57.68
N ALA A 311 -19.70 52.39 -56.79
CA ALA A 311 -19.47 51.51 -55.64
C ALA A 311 -20.61 50.47 -55.46
N ASP A 312 -20.34 49.44 -54.65
CA ASP A 312 -21.26 48.55 -53.88
C ASP A 312 -21.21 47.04 -54.20
N ILE A 313 -20.86 46.25 -53.18
CA ILE A 313 -21.37 44.89 -52.90
C ILE A 313 -21.41 44.75 -51.37
N ARG A 314 -22.61 44.70 -50.77
CA ARG A 314 -22.77 44.63 -49.30
C ARG A 314 -23.82 43.62 -48.85
N PHE A 315 -23.41 42.35 -48.73
CA PHE A 315 -24.12 41.34 -47.92
C PHE A 315 -23.12 40.28 -47.41
N CYS A 316 -23.42 39.62 -46.29
CA CYS A 316 -22.68 38.47 -45.67
C CYS A 316 -21.53 38.71 -44.64
N ILE A 317 -21.31 39.90 -44.06
CA ILE A 317 -20.19 40.10 -43.07
C ILE A 317 -20.65 40.38 -41.61
N THR A 318 -21.95 40.50 -41.33
CA THR A 318 -22.45 41.00 -40.02
C THR A 318 -23.27 40.00 -39.20
N MET A 319 -22.93 38.69 -39.23
CA MET A 319 -23.49 37.71 -38.30
C MET A 319 -22.42 37.36 -37.25
N GLY A 320 -22.67 37.69 -35.98
CA GLY A 320 -21.75 37.37 -34.89
C GLY A 320 -21.75 35.88 -34.57
N ALA A 321 -20.71 35.42 -33.86
CA ALA A 321 -20.56 34.00 -33.48
C ALA A 321 -21.77 33.45 -32.71
N LYS A 322 -22.40 34.29 -31.86
CA LYS A 322 -23.62 33.96 -31.12
C LYS A 322 -24.85 33.88 -32.01
N ASP A 323 -24.98 34.81 -32.96
CA ASP A 323 -26.10 34.85 -33.90
C ASP A 323 -26.06 33.63 -34.83
N LEU A 324 -24.86 33.24 -35.27
CA LEU A 324 -24.61 32.01 -36.03
C LEU A 324 -25.00 30.75 -35.25
N GLN A 325 -24.57 30.65 -33.98
CA GLN A 325 -24.94 29.50 -33.13
C GLN A 325 -26.46 29.45 -32.87
N ILE A 326 -27.12 30.59 -32.61
CA ILE A 326 -28.58 30.66 -32.44
C ILE A 326 -29.29 30.24 -33.73
N PHE A 327 -28.88 30.76 -34.89
CA PHE A 327 -29.43 30.39 -36.20
C PHE A 327 -29.35 28.87 -36.47
N LEU A 328 -28.22 28.24 -36.14
CA LEU A 328 -28.04 26.80 -36.30
C LEU A 328 -28.81 25.97 -35.26
N ASN A 329 -28.99 26.49 -34.04
CA ASN A 329 -29.84 25.84 -33.03
C ASN A 329 -31.31 25.82 -33.45
N GLU A 330 -31.80 26.89 -34.08
CA GLU A 330 -33.17 26.97 -34.60
C GLU A 330 -33.44 25.95 -35.73
N ARG A 331 -32.40 25.51 -36.44
CA ARG A 331 -32.47 24.56 -37.57
C ARG A 331 -31.86 23.20 -37.25
N ALA A 332 -31.94 22.76 -36.00
CA ALA A 332 -31.39 21.49 -35.51
C ALA A 332 -31.78 20.24 -36.32
N ARG A 333 -32.96 20.26 -36.96
CA ARG A 333 -33.50 19.16 -37.77
C ARG A 333 -32.93 19.11 -39.19
N ASP A 334 -32.32 20.20 -39.65
CA ASP A 334 -31.86 20.36 -41.03
C ASP A 334 -30.33 20.17 -41.17
N HIS A 335 -29.61 19.98 -40.04
CA HIS A 335 -28.14 19.90 -39.97
C HIS A 335 -27.53 18.96 -41.01
N ASP A 336 -28.12 17.78 -41.19
CA ASP A 336 -27.67 16.75 -42.13
C ASP A 336 -27.70 17.21 -43.60
N THR A 337 -28.47 18.27 -43.92
CA THR A 337 -28.57 18.89 -45.26
C THR A 337 -27.89 20.27 -45.35
N MET A 338 -27.62 20.93 -44.22
CA MET A 338 -27.08 22.29 -44.19
C MET A 338 -25.55 22.38 -44.27
N SER A 339 -24.81 21.26 -44.17
CA SER A 339 -23.33 21.24 -44.14
C SER A 339 -22.69 22.06 -45.28
N ASP A 340 -23.14 21.90 -46.52
CA ASP A 340 -22.62 22.63 -47.68
C ASP A 340 -22.95 24.13 -47.69
N GLU A 341 -24.09 24.53 -47.14
CA GLU A 341 -24.46 25.95 -47.01
C GLU A 341 -23.64 26.63 -45.93
N VAL A 342 -23.48 25.98 -44.78
CA VAL A 342 -22.66 26.45 -43.66
C VAL A 342 -21.19 26.55 -44.08
N PHE A 343 -20.66 25.55 -44.79
CA PHE A 343 -19.31 25.59 -45.36
C PHE A 343 -19.11 26.77 -46.32
N ARG A 344 -20.05 27.00 -47.25
CA ARG A 344 -19.97 28.15 -48.17
C ARG A 344 -20.02 29.48 -47.43
N ALA A 345 -20.88 29.62 -46.43
CA ALA A 345 -21.00 30.84 -45.63
C ALA A 345 -19.73 31.14 -44.82
N LEU A 346 -19.16 30.13 -44.15
CA LEU A 346 -17.95 30.27 -43.34
C LEU A 346 -16.72 30.72 -44.14
N ARG A 347 -16.63 30.37 -45.44
CA ARG A 347 -15.56 30.82 -46.34
C ARG A 347 -15.57 32.33 -46.63
N PHE A 348 -16.65 33.05 -46.33
CA PHE A 348 -16.70 34.52 -46.42
C PHE A 348 -16.32 35.21 -45.10
N SER A 349 -16.05 34.46 -44.02
CA SER A 349 -15.48 35.02 -42.80
C SER A 349 -14.00 35.40 -43.00
N LEU A 350 -13.59 36.54 -42.43
CA LEU A 350 -12.19 36.96 -42.39
C LEU A 350 -11.32 36.05 -41.51
N ASP A 351 -11.92 35.45 -40.48
CA ASP A 351 -11.29 34.46 -39.61
C ASP A 351 -12.32 33.38 -39.24
N PRO A 352 -12.46 32.31 -40.04
CA PRO A 352 -13.41 31.24 -39.77
C PRO A 352 -13.04 30.45 -38.50
N ALA A 353 -11.74 30.29 -38.20
CA ALA A 353 -11.27 29.55 -37.04
C ALA A 353 -11.63 30.28 -35.73
N LYS A 354 -11.50 31.62 -35.69
CA LYS A 354 -11.92 32.43 -34.54
C LYS A 354 -13.44 32.55 -34.43
N LEU A 355 -14.15 32.74 -35.55
CA LEU A 355 -15.61 32.82 -35.57
C LEU A 355 -16.26 31.55 -35.01
N ILE A 356 -15.76 30.37 -35.43
CA ILE A 356 -16.24 29.08 -34.95
C ILE A 356 -15.88 28.87 -33.47
N LEU A 357 -14.67 29.26 -33.04
CA LEU A 357 -14.27 29.15 -31.64
C LEU A 357 -15.17 29.99 -30.71
N ASP A 358 -15.49 31.22 -31.10
CA ASP A 358 -16.39 32.09 -30.34
C ASP A 358 -17.84 31.57 -30.33
N ALA A 359 -18.22 30.79 -31.34
CA ALA A 359 -19.52 30.11 -31.42
C ALA A 359 -19.58 28.85 -30.54
N MET A 360 -18.47 28.40 -29.94
CA MET A 360 -18.47 27.26 -29.02
C MET A 360 -18.99 27.60 -27.61
N GLN A 361 -19.20 28.88 -27.30
CA GLN A 361 -19.53 29.35 -25.94
C GLN A 361 -20.80 28.69 -25.35
N GLY A 362 -21.79 28.33 -26.17
CA GLY A 362 -23.03 27.69 -25.71
C GLY A 362 -22.97 26.18 -25.44
N PHE A 363 -21.84 25.49 -25.67
CA PHE A 363 -21.79 24.01 -25.65
C PHE A 363 -22.10 23.38 -24.28
N TYR A 364 -21.71 24.03 -23.18
CA TYR A 364 -22.07 23.65 -21.81
C TYR A 364 -22.98 24.71 -21.16
N PRO A 365 -23.81 24.35 -20.17
CA PRO A 365 -24.68 25.29 -19.46
C PRO A 365 -23.93 26.49 -18.83
N PRO A 366 -24.53 27.69 -18.80
CA PRO A 366 -25.82 28.04 -19.41
C PRO A 366 -25.73 28.08 -20.93
N HIS A 367 -26.66 27.41 -21.61
CA HIS A 367 -26.74 27.39 -23.06
C HIS A 367 -27.23 28.74 -23.60
N LEU A 368 -27.07 28.98 -24.91
CA LEU A 368 -27.63 30.18 -25.53
C LEU A 368 -29.16 30.18 -25.43
N LYS A 369 -29.74 31.38 -25.43
CA LYS A 369 -31.17 31.62 -25.33
C LYS A 369 -31.70 32.37 -26.56
N LYS A 370 -32.95 32.11 -26.92
CA LYS A 370 -33.73 32.94 -27.84
C LYS A 370 -34.83 33.63 -27.03
N GLY A 371 -34.63 34.91 -26.73
CA GLY A 371 -35.42 35.58 -25.70
C GLY A 371 -35.19 34.91 -24.34
N ASP A 372 -36.27 34.57 -23.63
CA ASP A 372 -36.20 33.92 -22.32
C ASP A 372 -36.00 32.40 -22.37
N VAL A 373 -36.15 31.77 -23.54
CA VAL A 373 -36.09 30.30 -23.71
C VAL A 373 -34.68 29.85 -24.04
N GLU A 374 -34.16 28.91 -23.25
CA GLU A 374 -32.83 28.29 -23.43
C GLU A 374 -32.92 27.07 -24.35
N PHE A 375 -31.96 26.92 -25.27
CA PHE A 375 -31.94 25.77 -26.18
C PHE A 375 -31.56 24.48 -25.46
N GLU A 376 -32.15 23.35 -25.86
CA GLU A 376 -31.76 22.02 -25.36
C GLU A 376 -30.28 21.75 -25.66
N GLY A 377 -29.53 21.26 -24.66
CA GLY A 377 -28.11 20.98 -24.85
C GLY A 377 -27.80 19.94 -25.93
N SER A 378 -28.73 19.08 -26.31
CA SER A 378 -28.61 18.15 -27.46
C SER A 378 -28.49 18.93 -28.78
N VAL A 379 -29.35 19.93 -28.97
CA VAL A 379 -29.39 20.84 -30.12
C VAL A 379 -28.10 21.66 -30.20
N VAL A 380 -27.66 22.24 -29.07
CA VAL A 380 -26.47 23.11 -29.05
C VAL A 380 -25.18 22.33 -29.29
N ARG A 381 -25.09 21.08 -28.78
CA ARG A 381 -23.92 20.23 -29.06
C ARG A 381 -23.88 19.82 -30.54
N ARG A 382 -25.01 19.48 -31.17
CA ARG A 382 -25.08 19.18 -32.61
C ARG A 382 -24.66 20.36 -33.49
N SER A 383 -25.12 21.58 -33.19
CA SER A 383 -24.73 22.77 -33.98
C SER A 383 -23.24 23.12 -33.82
N CYS A 384 -22.67 22.95 -32.63
CA CYS A 384 -21.23 23.07 -32.43
C CYS A 384 -20.43 22.03 -33.22
N ILE A 385 -20.85 20.77 -33.19
CA ILE A 385 -20.21 19.68 -33.94
C ILE A 385 -20.21 19.99 -35.44
N LEU A 386 -21.35 20.38 -36.02
CA LEU A 386 -21.46 20.78 -37.43
C LEU A 386 -20.49 21.91 -37.82
N LEU A 387 -20.30 22.90 -36.95
CA LEU A 387 -19.34 23.99 -37.16
C LEU A 387 -17.88 23.51 -37.11
N LEU A 388 -17.54 22.64 -36.16
CA LEU A 388 -16.20 22.06 -36.02
C LEU A 388 -15.85 21.15 -37.22
N GLU A 389 -16.81 20.35 -37.70
CA GLU A 389 -16.69 19.60 -38.95
C GLU A 389 -16.39 20.52 -40.14
N GLN A 390 -17.09 21.66 -40.27
CA GLN A 390 -16.82 22.58 -41.38
C GLN A 390 -15.45 23.25 -41.24
N LEU A 391 -14.94 23.49 -40.02
CA LEU A 391 -13.57 23.95 -39.81
C LEU A 391 -12.55 22.89 -40.25
N MET A 392 -12.76 21.62 -39.89
CA MET A 392 -11.93 20.49 -40.34
C MET A 392 -11.92 20.37 -41.86
N ARG A 393 -13.11 20.48 -42.49
CA ARG A 393 -13.29 20.44 -43.96
C ARG A 393 -12.62 21.63 -44.67
N MET A 394 -12.54 22.80 -44.01
CA MET A 394 -11.85 23.98 -44.54
C MET A 394 -10.34 23.93 -44.35
N SER A 395 -9.86 23.30 -43.27
CA SER A 395 -8.45 23.22 -42.85
C SER A 395 -7.65 24.53 -43.02
N PRO A 396 -8.14 25.68 -42.51
CA PRO A 396 -7.42 26.96 -42.63
C PRO A 396 -6.17 26.98 -41.74
N GLU A 397 -5.22 27.87 -42.04
CA GLU A 397 -4.07 28.11 -41.17
C GLU A 397 -4.52 28.84 -39.89
N ILE A 398 -4.52 28.14 -38.76
CA ILE A 398 -5.02 28.66 -37.48
C ILE A 398 -3.91 29.44 -36.76
N GLN A 399 -4.16 30.74 -36.54
CA GLN A 399 -3.21 31.59 -35.82
C GLN A 399 -2.90 31.05 -34.41
N PRO A 400 -1.64 31.10 -33.93
CA PRO A 400 -1.26 30.57 -32.61
C PRO A 400 -2.09 31.11 -31.45
N ARG A 401 -2.53 32.37 -31.52
CA ARG A 401 -3.45 32.97 -30.53
C ARG A 401 -4.78 32.24 -30.47
N VAL A 402 -5.42 31.99 -31.61
CA VAL A 402 -6.71 31.29 -31.71
C VAL A 402 -6.55 29.84 -31.24
N LYS A 403 -5.44 29.19 -31.62
CA LYS A 403 -5.11 27.84 -31.14
C LYS A 403 -4.92 27.77 -29.61
N GLY A 404 -4.28 28.78 -29.01
CA GLY A 404 -4.15 28.89 -27.55
C GLY A 404 -5.47 29.19 -26.82
N GLU A 405 -6.38 29.95 -27.43
CA GLU A 405 -7.74 30.14 -26.93
C GLU A 405 -8.58 28.84 -27.04
N ALA A 406 -8.43 28.09 -28.14
CA ALA A 406 -9.06 26.77 -28.32
C ALA A 406 -8.54 25.72 -27.34
N LEU A 407 -7.24 25.72 -27.02
CA LEU A 407 -6.66 24.83 -26.01
C LEU A 407 -7.26 25.07 -24.62
N LYS A 408 -7.44 26.34 -24.22
CA LYS A 408 -8.11 26.68 -22.94
C LYS A 408 -9.54 26.14 -22.91
N LEU A 409 -10.29 26.34 -23.99
CA LEU A 409 -11.65 25.82 -24.12
C LEU A 409 -11.69 24.28 -24.05
N ALA A 410 -10.75 23.60 -24.71
CA ALA A 410 -10.64 22.13 -24.65
C ALA A 410 -10.33 21.62 -23.24
N VAL A 411 -9.44 22.29 -22.49
CA VAL A 411 -9.17 21.96 -21.07
C VAL A 411 -10.43 22.17 -20.20
N GLU A 412 -11.17 23.27 -20.41
CA GLU A 412 -12.45 23.49 -19.73
C GLU A 412 -13.50 22.43 -20.07
N TRP A 413 -13.56 22.00 -21.34
CA TRP A 413 -14.48 20.97 -21.80
C TRP A 413 -14.13 19.60 -21.19
N LYS A 414 -12.85 19.22 -21.18
CA LYS A 414 -12.36 17.99 -20.54
C LYS A 414 -12.70 17.94 -19.05
N ALA A 415 -12.63 19.08 -18.35
CA ALA A 415 -12.99 19.17 -16.93
C ALA A 415 -14.50 19.09 -16.64
N LYS A 416 -15.36 19.40 -17.62
CA LYS A 416 -16.83 19.37 -17.51
C LYS A 416 -17.44 18.05 -18.01
N MET A 417 -16.82 17.45 -19.03
CA MET A 417 -17.25 16.24 -19.73
C MET A 417 -17.34 15.03 -18.80
N ARG A 418 -18.36 14.18 -18.98
CA ARG A 418 -18.49 12.90 -18.28
C ARG A 418 -18.48 11.74 -19.27
N VAL A 419 -17.39 10.97 -19.29
CA VAL A 419 -17.20 9.80 -20.17
C VAL A 419 -18.19 8.69 -19.81
N ARG A 420 -19.36 8.71 -20.45
CA ARG A 420 -20.45 7.73 -20.37
C ARG A 420 -21.21 7.74 -21.70
N ALA A 421 -21.76 6.60 -22.11
CA ALA A 421 -22.53 6.47 -23.35
C ALA A 421 -23.69 7.49 -23.45
N GLU A 422 -24.35 7.79 -22.33
CA GLU A 422 -25.42 8.80 -22.22
C GLU A 422 -25.01 10.22 -22.65
N ASN A 423 -23.70 10.53 -22.63
CA ASN A 423 -23.14 11.84 -22.98
C ASN A 423 -22.34 11.79 -24.29
N SER A 424 -22.65 10.88 -25.22
CA SER A 424 -21.86 10.68 -26.46
C SER A 424 -21.62 11.98 -27.24
N LEU A 425 -22.58 12.93 -27.24
CA LEU A 425 -22.44 14.23 -27.90
C LEU A 425 -21.45 15.19 -27.20
N GLU A 426 -21.22 15.06 -25.89
CA GLU A 426 -20.16 15.81 -25.19
C GLU A 426 -18.78 15.32 -25.64
N VAL A 427 -18.61 13.99 -25.64
CA VAL A 427 -17.37 13.34 -26.05
C VAL A 427 -17.09 13.58 -27.54
N LEU A 428 -18.10 13.47 -28.39
CA LEU A 428 -17.99 13.71 -29.82
C LEU A 428 -17.63 15.16 -30.13
N GLY A 429 -18.25 16.13 -29.44
CA GLY A 429 -17.90 17.54 -29.59
C GLY A 429 -16.49 17.86 -29.10
N PHE A 430 -16.05 17.26 -27.99
CA PHE A 430 -14.68 17.40 -27.51
C PHE A 430 -13.65 16.84 -28.50
N LEU A 431 -13.88 15.64 -29.06
CA LEU A 431 -12.99 15.06 -30.08
C LEU A 431 -12.94 15.91 -31.36
N HIS A 432 -14.09 16.43 -31.84
CA HIS A 432 -14.11 17.38 -32.94
C HIS A 432 -13.34 18.68 -32.63
N LEU A 433 -13.41 19.20 -31.41
CA LEU A 433 -12.64 20.39 -31.00
C LEU A 433 -11.13 20.12 -31.04
N LEU A 434 -10.70 18.94 -30.57
CA LEU A 434 -9.30 18.54 -30.64
C LEU A 434 -8.81 18.40 -32.10
N ALA A 435 -9.64 17.82 -32.97
CA ALA A 435 -9.28 17.58 -34.37
C ALA A 435 -9.25 18.89 -35.16
N ALA A 436 -10.29 19.72 -35.05
CA ALA A 436 -10.43 20.98 -35.80
C ALA A 436 -9.33 22.01 -35.52
N TYR A 437 -8.79 22.04 -34.29
CA TYR A 437 -7.71 22.97 -33.90
C TYR A 437 -6.32 22.29 -33.82
N GLY A 438 -6.22 21.00 -34.14
CA GLY A 438 -4.98 20.23 -34.09
C GLY A 438 -4.36 20.21 -32.69
N LEU A 439 -5.15 19.87 -31.67
CA LEU A 439 -4.78 19.93 -30.25
C LEU A 439 -4.46 18.56 -29.64
N ALA A 440 -4.54 17.46 -30.40
CA ALA A 440 -4.36 16.08 -29.92
C ALA A 440 -3.14 15.91 -28.99
N SER A 441 -1.98 16.40 -29.41
CA SER A 441 -0.69 16.31 -28.69
C SER A 441 -0.62 17.06 -27.37
N ALA A 442 -1.65 17.82 -27.00
CA ALA A 442 -1.76 18.50 -25.70
C ALA A 442 -2.56 17.67 -24.66
N PHE A 443 -3.05 16.48 -25.06
CA PHE A 443 -3.85 15.59 -24.24
C PHE A 443 -3.22 14.19 -24.24
N ASP A 444 -3.49 13.43 -23.18
CA ASP A 444 -2.91 12.10 -22.96
C ASP A 444 -3.39 11.11 -24.04
N SER A 445 -2.43 10.51 -24.76
CA SER A 445 -2.70 9.55 -25.83
C SER A 445 -3.21 8.20 -25.31
N ASP A 446 -2.99 7.88 -24.03
CA ASP A 446 -3.55 6.68 -23.38
C ASP A 446 -5.03 6.88 -22.99
N GLU A 447 -5.49 8.14 -22.82
CA GLU A 447 -6.90 8.44 -22.50
C GLU A 447 -7.80 8.50 -23.74
N LEU A 448 -7.28 8.95 -24.90
CA LEU A 448 -8.04 9.12 -26.14
C LEU A 448 -8.80 7.85 -26.60
N PRO A 449 -8.26 6.61 -26.53
CA PRO A 449 -8.98 5.38 -26.88
C PRO A 449 -10.32 5.22 -26.16
N SER A 450 -10.37 5.51 -24.86
CA SER A 450 -11.61 5.40 -24.05
C SER A 450 -12.70 6.39 -24.46
N LEU A 451 -12.30 7.55 -25.02
CA LEU A 451 -13.22 8.53 -25.59
C LEU A 451 -13.78 8.03 -26.93
N PHE A 452 -12.96 7.38 -27.76
CA PHE A 452 -13.41 6.77 -29.02
C PHE A 452 -14.40 5.62 -28.80
N GLU A 453 -14.18 4.77 -27.80
CA GLU A 453 -15.14 3.72 -27.41
C GLU A 453 -16.52 4.31 -27.08
N THR A 454 -16.55 5.47 -26.40
CA THR A 454 -17.80 6.16 -26.02
C THR A 454 -18.57 6.76 -27.22
N VAL A 455 -17.91 6.95 -28.38
CA VAL A 455 -18.52 7.52 -29.59
C VAL A 455 -18.54 6.55 -30.78
N ALA A 456 -18.24 5.26 -30.57
CA ALA A 456 -18.08 4.27 -31.64
C ALA A 456 -19.33 4.09 -32.52
N GLU A 457 -20.53 4.38 -32.00
CA GLU A 457 -21.80 4.32 -32.75
C GLU A 457 -22.00 5.51 -33.72
N HIS A 458 -21.19 6.57 -33.62
CA HIS A 458 -21.25 7.72 -34.52
C HIS A 458 -20.40 7.48 -35.77
N SER A 459 -20.98 7.71 -36.95
CA SER A 459 -20.36 7.45 -38.26
C SER A 459 -19.03 8.17 -38.50
N GLN A 460 -18.80 9.28 -37.77
CA GLN A 460 -17.61 10.15 -37.86
C GLN A 460 -16.43 9.68 -36.98
N SER A 461 -16.66 8.74 -36.05
CA SER A 461 -15.67 8.29 -35.07
C SER A 461 -14.37 7.75 -35.70
N LEU A 462 -14.49 7.04 -36.83
CA LEU A 462 -13.36 6.47 -37.57
C LEU A 462 -12.46 7.53 -38.23
N GLU A 463 -13.03 8.66 -38.66
CA GLU A 463 -12.27 9.76 -39.28
C GLU A 463 -11.54 10.58 -38.21
N LEU A 464 -12.23 10.89 -37.11
CA LEU A 464 -11.62 11.51 -35.92
C LEU A 464 -10.47 10.67 -35.35
N CYS A 465 -10.65 9.36 -35.25
CA CYS A 465 -9.61 8.45 -34.76
C CYS A 465 -8.34 8.52 -35.63
N ARG A 466 -8.49 8.52 -36.97
CA ARG A 466 -7.34 8.71 -37.89
C ARG A 466 -6.65 10.05 -37.68
N LEU A 467 -7.39 11.15 -37.57
CA LEU A 467 -6.82 12.49 -37.43
C LEU A 467 -6.14 12.74 -36.07
N LEU A 468 -6.66 12.16 -35.00
CA LEU A 468 -6.16 12.37 -33.63
C LEU A 468 -5.05 11.39 -33.22
N VAL A 469 -5.03 10.17 -33.79
CA VAL A 469 -3.97 9.18 -33.49
C VAL A 469 -2.75 9.35 -34.41
N SER A 470 -2.91 9.90 -35.61
CA SER A 470 -1.80 10.03 -36.58
C SER A 470 -0.84 11.21 -36.31
N THR A 471 -1.07 12.02 -35.26
CA THR A 471 -0.18 13.16 -34.93
C THR A 471 1.11 12.76 -34.22
N ASP A 472 1.18 11.57 -33.62
CA ASP A 472 2.38 11.04 -32.96
C ASP A 472 3.14 10.08 -33.90
N ARG A 473 3.86 10.65 -34.88
CA ARG A 473 5.11 10.11 -35.48
C ARG A 473 5.64 11.01 -36.61
N VAL A 474 6.59 11.89 -36.27
CA VAL A 474 7.70 12.25 -37.16
C VAL A 474 8.98 12.17 -36.30
N PRO A 475 10.10 11.58 -36.80
CA PRO A 475 11.30 11.31 -35.98
C PRO A 475 12.06 12.57 -35.52
#